data_AF-A0A8S3YPZ0-F1
#
_entry.id   AF-A0A8S3YPZ0-F1
#
_cell.length_a   1.000
_cell.length_b   1.000
_cell.length_c   1.000
_cell.angle_alpha   90.00
_cell.angle_beta   90.00
_cell.angle_gamma   90.00
#
_symmetry.space_group_name_H-M   'P 1'
#
loop_
_entity.id
_entity.type
_entity.pdbx_description
1 polymer ?
#
loop_
_entity_poly.entity_id
_entity_poly.type
_entity_poly.pdbx_seq_one_letter_code
_entity_poly.pdbx_strand_id
1 'polypeptide(L)'
;MDKAARVVRRSGVKLMSLGGGHTDLHVLLSEVKDMRNTARAFMNAQNAVSQDFLKWAVNEENRALQDVANQLAELNLLWTEVQREFGEHLKDYRHMFEMILEGERHVAQSRNNFMACEQREMKVRKELKKAFK
;
A
#
# COMPACT_ATOMS: atom_id res chain seq x y z
N MET A 1 -18.56 1.95 10.90
CA MET A 1 -18.40 2.68 9.63
C MET A 1 -17.18 2.25 8.82
N ASP A 2 -16.09 1.74 9.41
CA ASP A 2 -14.88 1.32 8.68
C ASP A 2 -15.08 0.20 7.65
N LYS A 3 -15.95 -0.78 7.91
CA LYS A 3 -16.24 -1.86 6.95
C LYS A 3 -16.89 -1.33 5.67
N ALA A 4 -17.86 -0.42 5.79
CA ALA A 4 -18.53 0.20 4.65
C ALA A 4 -17.57 1.09 3.85
N ALA A 5 -16.75 1.90 4.54
CA ALA A 5 -15.72 2.71 3.90
C ALA A 5 -14.67 1.87 3.15
N ARG A 6 -14.28 0.72 3.70
CA ARG A 6 -13.35 -0.23 3.07
C ARG A 6 -13.97 -0.91 1.83
N VAL A 7 -15.24 -1.29 1.90
CA VAL A 7 -15.96 -1.86 0.75
C VAL A 7 -16.09 -0.84 -0.38
N VAL A 8 -16.47 0.40 -0.08
CA VAL A 8 -16.57 1.50 -1.06
C VAL A 8 -15.21 1.78 -1.72
N ARG A 9 -14.12 1.80 -0.93
CA ARG A 9 -12.75 1.98 -1.46
C ARG A 9 -12.34 0.84 -2.39
N ARG A 10 -12.55 -0.41 -1.99
CA ARG A 10 -12.27 -1.60 -2.83
C ARG A 10 -13.07 -1.55 -4.14
N SER A 11 -14.34 -1.16 -4.07
CA SER A 11 -15.18 -0.99 -5.27
C SER A 11 -14.65 0.12 -6.18
N GLY A 12 -14.21 1.25 -5.63
CA GLY A 12 -13.58 2.33 -6.39
C GLY A 12 -12.29 1.91 -7.08
N VAL A 13 -11.45 1.12 -6.41
CA VAL A 13 -10.21 0.57 -7.00
C VAL A 13 -10.52 -0.40 -8.14
N LYS A 14 -11.54 -1.25 -7.98
CA LYS A 14 -12.03 -2.13 -9.05
C LYS A 14 -12.54 -1.34 -10.26
N LEU A 15 -13.25 -0.23 -10.03
CA LEU A 15 -13.73 0.64 -11.11
C LEU A 15 -12.58 1.32 -11.86
N MET A 16 -11.55 1.80 -11.15
CA MET A 16 -10.37 2.44 -11.74
C MET A 16 -9.44 1.48 -12.50
N SER A 17 -9.60 0.16 -12.31
CA SER A 17 -8.81 -0.89 -12.96
C SER A 17 -9.57 -1.65 -14.05
N LEU A 18 -10.81 -1.25 -14.33
CA LEU A 18 -11.59 -1.77 -15.45
C LEU A 18 -10.85 -1.54 -16.77
N GLY A 19 -10.56 -2.64 -17.48
CA GLY A 19 -9.94 -2.65 -18.80
C GLY A 19 -8.44 -2.94 -18.83
N GLY A 20 -7.75 -2.93 -17.68
CA GLY A 20 -6.28 -3.14 -17.61
C GLY A 20 -5.83 -4.53 -17.16
N GLY A 21 -6.70 -5.35 -16.56
CA GLY A 21 -6.30 -6.66 -15.99
C GLY A 21 -5.50 -6.60 -14.68
N HIS A 22 -5.08 -5.41 -14.24
CA HIS A 22 -4.23 -5.21 -13.05
C HIS A 22 -5.02 -4.90 -11.76
N THR A 23 -6.28 -5.35 -11.68
CA THR A 23 -7.21 -5.02 -10.59
C THR A 23 -6.70 -5.45 -9.23
N ASP A 24 -6.17 -6.66 -9.13
CA ASP A 24 -5.72 -7.22 -7.85
C ASP A 24 -4.48 -6.50 -7.32
N LEU A 25 -3.56 -6.12 -8.21
CA LEU A 25 -2.37 -5.34 -7.85
C LEU A 25 -2.73 -3.93 -7.39
N HIS A 26 -3.72 -3.30 -8.03
CA HIS A 26 -4.27 -2.03 -7.58
C HIS A 26 -4.94 -2.13 -6.21
N VAL A 27 -5.68 -3.20 -5.94
CA VAL A 27 -6.28 -3.47 -4.62
C VAL A 27 -5.18 -3.62 -3.57
N LEU A 28 -4.15 -4.41 -3.84
CA LEU A 28 -3.00 -4.58 -2.95
C LEU A 28 -2.32 -3.25 -2.61
N LEU A 29 -2.03 -2.42 -3.63
CA LEU A 29 -1.44 -1.09 -3.45
C LEU A 29 -2.29 -0.17 -2.56
N SER A 30 -3.62 -0.27 -2.68
CA SER A 30 -4.54 0.46 -1.82
C SER A 30 -4.51 -0.06 -0.39
N GLU A 31 -4.47 -1.38 -0.20
CA GLU A 31 -4.48 -2.01 1.11
C GLU A 31 -3.19 -1.73 1.90
N VAL A 32 -2.03 -1.77 1.23
CA VAL A 32 -0.75 -1.41 1.86
C VAL A 32 -0.74 0.06 2.28
N LYS A 33 -1.31 0.95 1.46
CA LYS A 33 -1.47 2.37 1.81
C LYS A 33 -2.35 2.53 3.06
N ASP A 34 -3.47 1.83 3.11
CA ASP A 34 -4.40 1.88 4.25
C ASP A 34 -3.77 1.31 5.52
N MET A 35 -3.01 0.21 5.39
CA MET A 35 -2.24 -0.38 6.49
C MET A 35 -1.24 0.62 7.06
N ARG A 36 -0.43 1.29 6.22
CA ARG A 36 0.52 2.31 6.67
C ARG A 36 -0.16 3.48 7.38
N ASN A 37 -1.27 3.96 6.84
CA ASN A 37 -2.04 5.05 7.46
C ASN A 37 -2.62 4.64 8.82
N THR A 38 -3.12 3.41 8.92
CA THR A 38 -3.67 2.87 10.17
C THR A 38 -2.57 2.67 11.22
N ALA A 39 -1.41 2.15 10.82
CA ALA A 39 -0.26 2.00 11.70
C ALA A 39 0.22 3.35 12.25
N ARG A 40 0.29 4.39 11.41
CA ARG A 40 0.62 5.75 11.84
C ARG A 40 -0.41 6.32 12.84
N ALA A 41 -1.71 6.12 12.57
CA ALA A 41 -2.76 6.58 13.48
C ALA A 41 -2.68 5.87 14.83
N PHE A 42 -2.42 4.56 14.84
CA PHE A 42 -2.21 3.77 16.05
C PHE A 42 -1.00 4.27 16.85
N MET A 43 0.16 4.46 16.20
CA MET A 43 1.36 5.01 16.83
C MET A 43 1.11 6.38 17.49
N ASN A 44 0.35 7.27 16.82
CA ASN A 44 0.01 8.57 17.39
C ASN A 44 -0.89 8.44 18.63
N ALA A 45 -1.91 7.58 18.57
CA ALA A 45 -2.80 7.33 19.70
C ALA A 45 -2.06 6.69 20.89
N GLN A 46 -1.18 5.72 20.61
CA GLN A 46 -0.33 5.09 21.61
C GLN A 46 0.57 6.11 22.30
N ASN A 47 1.21 7.01 21.54
CA ASN A 47 2.03 8.08 22.10
C ASN A 47 1.24 9.04 22.99
N ALA A 48 0.03 9.43 22.57
CA ALA A 48 -0.84 10.28 23.39
C ALA A 48 -1.18 9.60 24.73
N VAL A 49 -1.56 8.33 24.70
CA VAL A 49 -1.85 7.55 25.93
C VAL A 49 -0.63 7.47 26.82
N SER A 50 0.56 7.21 26.26
CA SER A 50 1.80 7.13 27.05
C SER A 50 2.14 8.46 27.72
N GLN A 51 1.94 9.59 27.02
CA GLN A 51 2.18 10.93 27.56
C GLN A 51 1.19 11.28 28.67
N ASP A 52 -0.10 11.00 28.46
CA ASP A 52 -1.15 11.24 29.46
C ASP A 52 -0.94 10.38 30.71
N PHE A 53 -0.54 9.12 30.52
CA PHE A 53 -0.23 8.21 31.63
C PHE A 53 0.95 8.70 32.45
N LEU A 54 2.05 9.11 31.80
CA LEU A 54 3.22 9.66 32.49
C LEU A 54 2.85 10.95 33.26
N LYS A 55 2.10 11.84 32.62
CA LYS A 55 1.64 13.10 33.23
C LYS A 55 0.77 12.84 34.46
N TRP A 56 -0.13 11.86 34.39
CA TRP A 56 -0.92 11.45 35.53
C TRP A 56 -0.02 10.90 36.65
N ALA A 57 0.85 9.93 36.35
CA ALA A 57 1.66 9.24 37.34
C ALA A 57 2.65 10.16 38.09
N VAL A 58 3.21 11.19 37.44
CA VAL A 58 4.11 12.16 38.08
C VAL A 58 3.42 12.99 39.16
N ASN A 59 2.09 13.16 39.08
CA ASN A 59 1.32 13.90 40.10
C ASN A 59 0.87 13.03 41.28
N GLU A 60 1.10 11.71 41.23
CA GLU A 60 0.73 10.81 42.31
C GLU A 60 1.82 10.78 43.38
N GLU A 61 1.45 10.78 44.67
CA GLU A 61 2.41 10.71 45.80
C GLU A 61 2.96 9.28 46.03
N ASN A 62 3.09 8.50 44.96
CA ASN A 62 3.60 7.13 45.00
C ASN A 62 4.86 7.01 44.13
N ARG A 63 6.02 6.97 44.78
CA ARG A 63 7.32 6.87 44.09
C ARG A 63 7.45 5.62 43.23
N ALA A 64 6.95 4.48 43.69
CA ALA A 64 7.02 3.24 42.91
C ALA A 64 6.18 3.34 41.61
N LEU A 65 5.02 4.01 41.67
CA LEU A 65 4.21 4.28 40.49
C LEU A 65 4.94 5.20 39.50
N GLN A 66 5.56 6.28 40.01
CA GLN A 66 6.35 7.21 39.18
C GLN A 66 7.51 6.48 38.48
N ASP A 67 8.24 5.63 39.20
CA ASP A 67 9.36 4.86 38.65
C ASP A 67 8.89 3.91 37.53
N VAL A 68 7.79 3.19 37.74
CA VAL A 68 7.19 2.32 36.72
C VAL A 68 6.70 3.12 35.51
N ALA A 69 6.08 4.27 35.73
CA ALA A 69 5.61 5.12 34.64
C ALA A 69 6.74 5.67 33.78
N ASN A 70 7.87 6.04 34.39
CA ASN A 70 9.08 6.44 33.66
C ASN A 70 9.62 5.30 32.79
N GLN A 71 9.73 4.08 33.34
CA GLN A 71 10.17 2.90 32.57
C GLN A 71 9.23 2.59 31.39
N LEU A 72 7.91 2.71 31.60
CA LEU A 72 6.93 2.52 30.53
C LEU A 72 7.05 3.61 29.45
N ALA A 73 7.35 4.85 29.82
CA ALA A 73 7.60 5.92 28.87
C ALA A 73 8.86 5.66 28.02
N GLU A 74 9.95 5.21 28.63
CA GLU A 74 11.17 4.80 27.93
C GLU A 74 10.89 3.65 26.95
N LEU A 75 10.15 2.63 27.39
CA LEU A 75 9.75 1.52 26.52
C LEU A 75 8.87 2.00 25.35
N ASN A 76 7.97 2.94 25.58
CA ASN A 76 7.13 3.53 24.52
C ASN A 76 7.96 4.30 23.48
N LEU A 77 9.06 4.97 23.88
CA LEU A 77 9.98 5.61 22.94
C LEU A 77 10.67 4.59 22.04
N LEU A 78 11.20 3.51 22.62
CA LEU A 78 11.82 2.42 21.85
C LEU A 78 10.83 1.80 20.87
N TRP A 79 9.61 1.53 21.34
CA TRP A 79 8.55 0.95 20.52
C TRP A 79 8.11 1.88 19.38
N THR A 80 8.03 3.19 19.65
CA THR A 80 7.69 4.20 18.64
C THR A 80 8.74 4.23 17.51
N GLU A 81 10.02 4.06 17.83
CA GLU A 81 11.06 4.00 16.81
C GLU A 81 10.90 2.77 15.90
N VAL A 82 10.66 1.60 16.50
CA VAL A 82 10.39 0.36 15.74
C VAL A 82 9.16 0.53 14.83
N GLN A 83 8.09 1.15 15.33
CA GLN A 83 6.89 1.42 14.53
C GLN A 83 7.15 2.41 13.39
N ARG A 84 8.00 3.42 13.61
CA ARG A 84 8.42 4.38 12.58
C ARG A 84 9.21 3.68 11.48
N GLU A 85 10.19 2.86 11.86
CA GLU A 85 11.00 2.08 10.92
C GLU A 85 10.12 1.14 10.09
N PHE A 86 9.22 0.38 10.74
CA PHE A 86 8.23 -0.44 10.07
C PHE A 86 7.36 0.36 9.09
N GLY A 87 6.98 1.58 9.46
CA GLY A 87 6.21 2.49 8.60
C GLY A 87 6.95 2.93 7.32
N GLU A 88 8.29 3.02 7.36
CA GLU A 88 9.12 3.26 6.18
C GLU A 88 9.32 1.97 5.37
N HIS A 89 9.53 0.82 6.01
CA HIS A 89 9.56 -0.48 5.30
C HIS A 89 8.26 -0.75 4.54
N LEU A 90 7.09 -0.37 5.09
CA LEU A 90 5.81 -0.45 4.38
C LEU A 90 5.72 0.48 3.16
N LYS A 91 6.41 1.62 3.19
CA LYS A 91 6.47 2.55 2.06
C LYS A 91 7.28 1.94 0.92
N ASP A 92 8.44 1.37 1.24
CA ASP A 92 9.31 0.72 0.27
C ASP A 92 8.65 -0.54 -0.32
N TYR A 93 8.02 -1.35 0.54
CA TYR A 93 7.22 -2.49 0.13
C TYR A 93 6.11 -2.11 -0.85
N ARG A 94 5.41 -0.99 -0.60
CA ARG A 94 4.39 -0.48 -1.53
C ARG A 94 5.02 -0.05 -2.86
N HIS A 95 6.16 0.64 -2.81
CA HIS A 95 6.85 1.11 -4.00
C HIS A 95 7.28 -0.05 -4.93
N MET A 96 7.72 -1.19 -4.36
CA MET A 96 8.02 -2.39 -5.15
C MET A 96 6.83 -2.85 -6.00
N PHE A 97 5.61 -2.82 -5.45
CA PHE A 97 4.41 -3.16 -6.23
C PHE A 97 4.04 -2.12 -7.28
N GLU A 98 4.38 -0.84 -7.08
CA GLU A 98 4.20 0.18 -8.10
C GLU A 98 5.12 -0.07 -9.29
N MET A 99 6.37 -0.46 -9.03
CA MET A 99 7.33 -0.85 -10.07
C MET A 99 6.87 -2.10 -10.83
N ILE A 100 6.31 -3.10 -10.13
CA ILE A 100 5.73 -4.29 -10.78
C ILE A 100 4.56 -3.88 -11.69
N LEU A 101 3.65 -3.03 -11.21
CA LEU A 101 2.50 -2.55 -11.99
C LEU A 101 2.93 -1.82 -13.26
N GLU A 102 3.97 -0.98 -13.16
CA GLU A 102 4.57 -0.31 -14.31
C GLU A 102 5.14 -1.31 -15.32
N GLY A 103 5.90 -2.31 -14.83
CA GLY A 103 6.40 -3.40 -15.66
C GLY A 103 5.30 -4.17 -16.39
N GLU A 104 4.22 -4.53 -15.69
CA GLU A 104 3.07 -5.22 -16.29
C GLU A 104 2.41 -4.39 -17.40
N ARG A 105 2.31 -3.07 -17.23
CA ARG A 105 1.78 -2.15 -18.25
C ARG A 105 2.66 -2.13 -19.51
N HIS A 106 3.98 -2.08 -19.35
CA HIS A 106 4.91 -2.15 -20.48
C HIS A 106 4.80 -3.46 -21.25
N VAL A 107 4.66 -4.59 -20.54
CA VAL A 107 4.45 -5.90 -21.16
C VAL A 107 3.13 -5.94 -21.93
N ALA A 108 2.04 -5.46 -21.34
CA ALA A 108 0.73 -5.40 -21.99
C ALA A 108 0.76 -4.55 -23.26
N GLN A 109 1.40 -3.38 -23.21
CA GLN A 109 1.60 -2.50 -24.36
C GLN A 109 2.40 -3.21 -25.47
N SER A 110 3.50 -3.86 -25.11
CA SER A 110 4.36 -4.58 -26.06
C SER A 110 3.63 -5.73 -26.73
N ARG A 111 2.81 -6.47 -25.97
CA ARG A 111 1.95 -7.54 -26.49
C ARG A 111 0.91 -7.00 -27.47
N ASN A 112 0.27 -5.87 -27.16
CA ASN A 112 -0.68 -5.23 -28.07
C ASN A 112 -0.02 -4.79 -29.38
N ASN A 113 1.18 -4.21 -29.30
CA ASN A 113 1.96 -3.83 -30.47
C ASN A 113 2.32 -5.05 -31.33
N PHE A 114 2.78 -6.13 -30.69
CA PHE A 114 3.10 -7.39 -31.37
C PHE A 114 1.88 -7.95 -32.11
N MET A 115 0.73 -8.07 -31.45
CA MET A 115 -0.51 -8.54 -32.09
C MET A 115 -0.94 -7.66 -33.27
N ALA A 116 -0.78 -6.33 -33.15
CA ALA A 116 -1.10 -5.42 -34.24
C ALA A 116 -0.17 -5.63 -35.46
N CYS A 117 1.12 -5.85 -35.23
CA CYS A 117 2.08 -6.17 -36.28
C CYS A 117 1.77 -7.52 -36.93
N GLU A 118 1.48 -8.54 -36.13
CA GLU A 118 1.13 -9.89 -36.60
C GLU A 118 -0.15 -9.87 -37.46
N GLN A 119 -1.17 -9.12 -37.03
CA GLN A 119 -2.40 -8.93 -37.82
C GLN A 119 -2.13 -8.22 -39.16
N ARG A 120 -1.23 -7.23 -39.20
CA ARG A 120 -0.83 -6.57 -40.45
C ARG A 120 -0.08 -7.54 -41.36
N GLU A 121 0.86 -8.32 -40.82
CA GLU A 121 1.59 -9.34 -41.57
C GLU A 121 0.62 -10.35 -42.20
N MET A 122 -0.33 -10.87 -41.41
CA MET A 122 -1.34 -11.80 -41.92
C MET A 122 -2.18 -11.20 -43.06
N LYS A 123 -2.55 -9.92 -42.98
CA LYS A 123 -3.29 -9.22 -44.04
C LYS A 123 -2.45 -9.10 -45.31
N VAL A 124 -1.23 -8.58 -45.20
CA VAL A 124 -0.31 -8.41 -46.34
C VAL A 124 -0.02 -9.77 -46.99
N ARG A 125 0.21 -10.82 -46.20
CA ARG A 125 0.45 -12.18 -46.72
C ARG A 125 -0.76 -12.74 -47.47
N LYS A 126 -1.98 -12.43 -47.03
CA LYS A 126 -3.22 -12.81 -47.74
C LYS A 126 -3.37 -12.04 -49.05
N GLU A 127 -3.05 -10.75 -49.07
CA GLU A 127 -3.09 -9.91 -50.27
C GLU A 127 -2.05 -10.37 -51.30
N LEU A 128 -0.83 -10.66 -50.86
CA LEU A 128 0.23 -11.19 -51.73
C LEU A 128 -0.19 -12.50 -52.40
N LYS A 129 -0.76 -13.44 -51.64
CA LYS A 129 -1.28 -14.70 -52.19
C LYS A 129 -2.40 -14.51 -53.21
N LYS A 130 -3.19 -13.44 -53.11
CA LYS A 130 -4.22 -13.11 -54.10
C LYS A 130 -3.63 -12.49 -55.37
N ALA A 131 -2.58 -11.68 -55.25
CA ALA A 131 -1.93 -11.03 -56.39
C ALA A 131 -1.15 -11.99 -57.30
N PHE A 132 -0.72 -13.14 -56.78
CA PHE A 132 -0.02 -14.20 -57.53
C PHE A 132 -0.94 -15.33 -58.02
N LYS A 133 -2.25 -15.17 -57.95
CA LYS A 133 -3.26 -16.06 -58.55
C LYS A 133 -3.91 -15.37 -59.73
#